data_AF-A0A2S7EYE4-F1
#
_entry.id   AF-A0A2S7EYE4-F1
#
_cell.length_a   1.000
_cell.length_b   1.000
_cell.length_c   1.000
_cell.angle_alpha   90.00
_cell.angle_beta   90.00
_cell.angle_gamma   90.00
#
_symmetry.space_group_name_H-M   'P 1'
#
loop_
_entity.id
_entity.type
_entity.pdbx_description
1 polymer ?
#
loop_
_entity_poly.entity_id
_entity_poly.type
_entity_poly.pdbx_seq_one_letter_code
_entity_poly.pdbx_strand_id
1 'polypeptide(L)'
;MCNAVRSVVAAALLGMAAHAHARQADPAPVATSPPPQDVQTLGEVRALPPDAEQPLDLYRFKNPVSAQPNRFDKDWRPPPSVEQVSQGGGYLALGIYYVAGKAAKGLHALTGAPDHVQPAIARPPPLDDAQLRRAAQLCDAQNADCAAQQ
;
A
#
# COMPACT_ATOMS: atom_id res chain seq x y z
N MET A 1 18.04 -37.04 11.43
CA MET A 1 18.61 -36.19 12.50
C MET A 1 18.29 -34.71 12.30
N CYS A 2 17.05 -34.33 11.93
CA CYS A 2 16.71 -32.93 11.55
C CYS A 2 15.66 -32.23 12.44
N ASN A 3 15.06 -32.93 13.41
CA ASN A 3 14.02 -32.31 14.24
C ASN A 3 14.57 -31.67 15.52
N ALA A 4 15.70 -32.18 16.06
CA ALA A 4 16.33 -31.60 17.25
C ALA A 4 16.97 -30.23 16.96
N VAL A 5 17.54 -30.05 15.76
CA VAL A 5 18.20 -28.79 15.35
C VAL A 5 17.20 -27.65 15.21
N ARG A 6 15.96 -27.93 14.78
CA ARG A 6 14.89 -26.92 14.66
C ARG A 6 14.39 -26.41 16.01
N SER A 7 14.30 -27.28 17.02
CA SER A 7 13.85 -26.88 18.36
C SER A 7 14.88 -26.01 19.10
N VAL A 8 16.18 -26.23 18.86
CA VAL A 8 17.25 -25.43 19.48
C VAL A 8 17.30 -24.01 18.90
N VAL A 9 17.05 -23.84 17.60
CA VAL A 9 17.02 -22.52 16.95
C VAL A 9 15.83 -21.67 17.43
N ALA A 10 14.66 -22.28 17.64
CA ALA A 10 13.49 -21.56 18.15
C ALA A 10 13.68 -21.07 19.60
N ALA A 11 14.31 -21.88 20.46
CA ALA A 11 14.63 -21.48 21.83
C ALA A 11 15.67 -20.35 21.91
N ALA A 12 16.67 -20.35 21.01
CA ALA A 12 17.67 -19.29 20.93
C ALA A 12 17.08 -17.93 20.50
N LEU A 13 16.07 -17.93 19.61
CA LEU A 13 15.41 -16.71 19.16
C LEU A 13 14.49 -16.08 20.22
N LEU A 14 13.81 -16.89 21.05
CA LEU A 14 13.02 -16.37 22.18
C LEU A 14 13.90 -15.83 23.33
N GLY A 15 15.08 -16.40 23.55
CA GLY A 15 16.02 -15.93 24.58
C GLY A 15 16.60 -14.54 24.29
N MET A 16 16.84 -14.18 23.03
CA MET A 16 17.36 -12.86 22.65
C MET A 16 16.34 -11.73 22.78
N ALA A 17 15.04 -12.01 22.61
CA ALA A 17 13.99 -10.98 22.73
C ALA A 17 13.76 -10.53 24.19
N ALA A 18 13.99 -11.42 25.16
CA ALA A 18 13.78 -11.12 26.58
C ALA A 18 14.90 -10.25 27.20
N HIS A 19 16.13 -10.29 26.67
CA HIS A 19 17.23 -9.47 27.17
C HIS A 19 17.27 -8.04 26.61
N ALA A 20 16.54 -7.75 25.53
CA ALA A 20 16.50 -6.42 24.94
C ALA A 20 15.64 -5.41 25.75
N HIS A 21 14.72 -5.88 26.59
CA HIS A 21 13.80 -5.01 27.35
C HIS A 21 14.30 -4.58 28.74
N ALA A 22 15.48 -5.04 29.18
CA ALA A 22 15.97 -4.79 30.55
C ALA A 22 17.09 -3.73 30.68
N ARG A 23 17.44 -3.02 29.59
CA ARG A 23 18.37 -1.87 29.64
C ARG A 23 17.59 -0.57 29.61
N GLN A 24 16.83 -0.32 30.68
CA GLN A 24 16.35 1.02 30.99
C GLN A 24 17.55 1.81 31.48
N ALA A 25 18.06 2.70 30.64
CA ALA A 25 19.18 3.57 30.95
C ALA A 25 18.76 4.58 32.03
N ASP A 26 19.56 4.71 33.08
CA ASP A 26 19.52 5.84 33.99
C ASP A 26 19.63 7.16 33.19
N PRO A 27 18.92 8.23 33.57
CA PRO A 27 19.10 9.52 32.94
C PRO A 27 20.49 10.07 33.27
N ALA A 28 21.33 10.17 32.24
CA ALA A 28 22.59 10.88 32.30
C ALA A 28 22.34 12.38 32.61
N PRO A 29 23.26 13.06 33.32
CA PRO A 29 23.14 14.49 33.60
C PRO A 29 23.14 15.27 32.27
N VAL A 30 22.19 16.19 32.17
CA VAL A 30 21.90 17.00 30.99
C VAL A 30 23.13 17.83 30.61
N ALA A 31 23.74 17.53 29.46
CA ALA A 31 24.71 18.41 28.84
C ALA A 31 23.97 19.66 28.32
N THR A 32 24.47 20.84 28.68
CA THR A 32 23.89 22.13 28.34
C THR A 32 23.83 22.31 26.82
N SER A 33 22.61 22.35 26.27
CA SER A 33 22.34 22.64 24.86
C SER A 33 22.81 24.07 24.51
N PRO A 34 23.34 24.31 23.29
CA PRO A 34 23.57 25.67 22.80
C PRO A 34 22.26 26.47 22.77
N PRO A 35 22.32 27.82 22.85
CA PRO A 35 21.13 28.66 22.97
C PRO A 35 20.15 28.37 21.82
N PRO A 36 18.85 28.24 22.12
CA PRO A 36 17.87 27.86 21.11
C PRO A 36 17.86 28.91 20.00
N GLN A 37 18.11 28.45 18.77
CA GLN A 37 17.80 29.25 17.60
C GLN A 37 16.28 29.42 17.55
N ASP A 38 15.83 30.65 17.31
CA ASP A 38 14.43 31.05 17.28
C ASP A 38 13.75 30.45 16.03
N VAL A 39 13.45 29.15 16.10
CA VAL A 39 12.67 28.45 15.08
C VAL A 39 11.21 28.76 15.37
N GLN A 40 10.58 29.53 14.50
CA GLN A 40 9.12 29.74 14.51
C GLN A 40 8.42 28.39 14.32
N THR A 41 8.11 27.72 15.42
CA THR A 41 7.21 26.58 15.44
C THR A 41 5.79 27.12 15.46
N LEU A 42 4.91 26.51 14.66
CA LEU A 42 3.48 26.74 14.79
C LEU A 42 3.10 26.40 16.25
N GLY A 43 2.38 27.31 16.92
CA GLY A 43 1.94 27.10 18.30
C GLY A 43 1.14 25.81 18.46
N GLU A 44 1.12 25.26 19.68
CA GLU A 44 0.42 24.00 19.99
C GLU A 44 -1.05 24.07 19.55
N VAL A 45 -1.41 23.36 18.48
CA VAL A 45 -2.82 23.21 18.08
C VAL A 45 -3.44 22.13 18.96
N ARG A 46 -4.21 22.54 19.96
CA ARG A 46 -5.03 21.62 20.76
C ARG A 46 -6.42 21.54 20.18
N ALA A 47 -6.90 20.32 19.96
CA ALA A 47 -8.30 20.09 19.66
C ALA A 47 -9.12 20.50 20.89
N LEU A 48 -10.00 21.49 20.73
CA LEU A 48 -10.98 21.85 21.74
C LEU A 48 -12.01 20.71 21.83
N PRO A 49 -12.30 20.17 23.03
CA PRO A 49 -13.41 19.25 23.18
C PRO A 49 -14.71 19.98 22.78
N PRO A 50 -15.64 19.31 22.09
CA PRO A 50 -16.93 19.90 21.74
C PRO A 50 -17.67 20.34 23.01
N ASP A 51 -18.47 21.41 22.90
CA ASP A 51 -19.19 22.02 24.03
C ASP A 51 -19.93 20.95 24.84
N ALA A 52 -19.53 20.79 26.10
CA ALA A 52 -19.99 19.71 26.98
C ALA A 52 -21.48 19.81 27.35
N GLU A 53 -22.15 20.92 27.04
CA GLU A 53 -23.56 21.15 27.37
C GLU A 53 -24.54 20.34 26.51
N GLN A 54 -24.13 19.91 25.31
CA GLN A 54 -24.98 19.09 24.45
C GLN A 54 -24.50 17.63 24.51
N PRO A 55 -25.30 16.69 25.05
CA PRO A 55 -24.99 15.27 24.97
C PRO A 55 -24.81 14.88 23.50
N LEU A 56 -23.73 14.14 23.20
CA LEU A 56 -23.50 13.60 21.86
C LEU A 56 -24.62 12.63 21.49
N ASP A 57 -25.59 13.11 20.74
CA ASP A 57 -26.69 12.30 20.24
C ASP A 57 -26.16 11.35 19.15
N LEU A 58 -25.89 10.10 19.52
CA LEU A 58 -25.36 9.06 18.64
C LEU A 58 -26.29 8.72 17.48
N TYR A 59 -27.59 9.00 17.59
CA TYR A 59 -28.57 8.71 16.54
C TYR A 59 -28.67 9.83 15.51
N ARG A 60 -28.33 11.06 15.91
CA ARG A 60 -28.30 12.22 15.01
C ARG A 60 -26.90 12.58 14.52
N PHE A 61 -25.86 12.16 15.24
CA PHE A 61 -24.49 12.51 14.94
C PHE A 61 -24.08 11.98 13.55
N LYS A 62 -23.72 12.93 12.68
CA LYS A 62 -23.08 12.64 11.41
C LYS A 62 -21.65 13.14 11.52
N ASN A 63 -20.68 12.27 11.27
CA ASN A 63 -19.29 12.69 11.24
C ASN A 63 -19.14 13.80 10.17
N PRO A 64 -18.78 15.04 10.57
CA PRO A 64 -18.68 16.15 9.63
C PRO A 64 -17.45 16.02 8.72
N VAL A 65 -16.51 15.15 9.06
CA VAL A 65 -15.32 14.87 8.26
C VAL A 65 -15.60 13.67 7.36
N SER A 66 -15.74 13.91 6.06
CA SER A 66 -15.69 12.86 5.04
C SER A 66 -14.26 12.73 4.52
N ALA A 67 -13.68 11.54 4.65
CA ALA A 67 -12.39 11.26 4.04
C ALA A 67 -12.53 11.30 2.51
N GLN A 68 -11.96 12.32 1.86
CA GLN A 68 -11.91 12.35 0.40
C GLN A 68 -10.95 11.29 -0.13
N PRO A 69 -11.21 10.72 -1.32
CA PRO A 69 -10.28 9.82 -1.97
C PRO A 69 -8.93 10.51 -2.21
N ASN A 70 -7.86 9.89 -1.72
CA ASN A 70 -6.48 10.31 -1.89
C ASN A 70 -5.76 9.36 -2.87
N ARG A 71 -4.61 9.80 -3.40
CA ARG A 71 -3.68 8.98 -4.17
C ARG A 71 -3.33 7.68 -3.45
N PHE A 72 -3.17 7.72 -2.13
CA PHE A 72 -2.82 6.54 -1.33
C PHE A 72 -3.90 5.45 -1.35
N ASP A 73 -5.17 5.78 -1.61
CA ASP A 73 -6.26 4.79 -1.63
C ASP A 73 -6.16 3.82 -2.82
N LYS A 74 -5.31 4.13 -3.80
CA LYS A 74 -5.00 3.26 -4.94
C LYS A 74 -4.11 2.11 -4.54
N ASP A 75 -3.06 2.42 -3.77
CA ASP A 75 -1.99 1.47 -3.43
C ASP A 75 -2.22 0.83 -2.06
N TRP A 76 -2.86 1.56 -1.15
CA TRP A 76 -3.17 1.13 0.19
C TRP A 76 -4.67 1.07 0.43
N ARG A 77 -5.16 -0.11 0.79
CA ARG A 77 -6.55 -0.30 1.24
C ARG A 77 -6.51 -0.79 2.68
N PRO A 78 -7.10 -0.06 3.62
CA PRO A 78 -7.22 -0.53 5.00
C PRO A 78 -7.89 -1.90 5.06
N PRO A 79 -7.50 -2.77 6.00
CA PRO A 79 -8.22 -4.02 6.21
C PRO A 79 -9.69 -3.70 6.58
N PRO A 80 -10.63 -4.57 6.18
CA PRO A 80 -12.04 -4.37 6.49
C PRO A 80 -12.27 -4.38 8.01
N SER A 81 -13.19 -3.54 8.47
CA SER A 81 -13.57 -3.53 9.89
C SER A 81 -14.36 -4.79 10.27
N VAL A 82 -14.42 -5.12 11.55
CA VAL A 82 -15.17 -6.28 12.06
C VAL A 82 -16.66 -6.23 11.71
N GLU A 83 -17.24 -5.03 11.71
CA GLU A 83 -18.62 -4.80 11.31
C GLU A 83 -18.83 -5.09 9.82
N GLN A 84 -17.94 -4.57 8.97
CA GLN A 84 -17.98 -4.83 7.51
C GLN A 84 -17.81 -6.31 7.19
N VAL A 85 -16.90 -6.99 7.88
CA VAL A 85 -16.74 -8.44 7.73
C VAL A 85 -18.02 -9.16 8.12
N SER A 86 -18.67 -8.76 9.21
CA SER A 86 -19.91 -9.37 9.67
C SER A 86 -21.06 -9.15 8.69
N GLN A 87 -21.22 -7.92 8.17
CA GLN A 87 -22.21 -7.58 7.14
C GLN A 87 -21.96 -8.32 5.82
N GLY A 88 -20.68 -8.57 5.49
CA GLY A 88 -20.25 -9.27 4.28
C GLY A 88 -20.30 -10.80 4.36
N GLY A 89 -20.91 -11.40 5.38
CA GLY A 89 -21.01 -12.86 5.54
C GLY A 89 -19.90 -13.49 6.40
N GLY A 90 -19.18 -12.69 7.18
CA GLY A 90 -18.17 -13.13 8.13
C GLY A 90 -16.81 -13.46 7.53
N TYR A 91 -15.89 -13.90 8.38
CA TYR A 91 -14.51 -14.21 7.99
C TYR A 91 -14.40 -15.40 7.01
N LEU A 92 -15.36 -16.32 7.02
CA LEU A 92 -15.38 -17.45 6.10
C LEU A 92 -15.59 -16.97 4.66
N ALA A 93 -16.59 -16.13 4.43
CA ALA A 93 -16.84 -15.54 3.11
C ALA A 93 -15.63 -14.71 2.65
N LEU A 94 -15.08 -13.87 3.54
CA LEU A 94 -13.85 -13.11 3.26
C LEU A 94 -12.69 -14.01 2.84
N GLY A 95 -12.49 -15.13 3.53
CA GLY A 95 -11.45 -16.11 3.22
C GLY A 95 -11.63 -16.75 1.84
N ILE A 96 -12.86 -17.13 1.49
CA ILE A 96 -13.19 -17.69 0.17
C ILE A 96 -12.90 -16.67 -0.93
N TYR A 97 -13.37 -15.42 -0.79
CA TYR A 97 -13.11 -14.36 -1.76
C TYR A 97 -11.63 -14.04 -1.89
N TYR A 98 -10.89 -14.05 -0.78
CA TYR A 98 -9.45 -13.84 -0.78
C TYR A 98 -8.73 -14.91 -1.60
N VAL A 99 -9.04 -16.18 -1.37
CA VAL A 99 -8.43 -17.31 -2.12
C VAL A 99 -8.80 -17.25 -3.60
N ALA A 100 -10.07 -17.00 -3.92
CA ALA A 100 -10.54 -16.85 -5.29
C ALA A 100 -9.81 -15.70 -6.02
N GLY A 101 -9.68 -14.54 -5.38
CA GLY A 101 -8.96 -13.39 -5.92
C GLY A 101 -7.47 -13.67 -6.14
N LYS A 102 -6.82 -14.40 -5.23
CA LYS A 102 -5.41 -14.81 -5.39
C LYS A 102 -5.23 -15.82 -6.53
N ALA A 103 -6.14 -16.78 -6.68
CA ALA A 103 -6.11 -17.73 -7.77
C ALA A 103 -6.28 -17.03 -9.14
N ALA A 104 -7.24 -16.11 -9.24
CA ALA A 104 -7.44 -15.30 -10.44
C ALA A 104 -6.19 -14.47 -10.80
N LYS A 105 -5.56 -13.84 -9.80
CA LYS A 105 -4.29 -13.10 -10.01
C LYS A 105 -3.16 -14.02 -10.47
N GLY A 106 -3.07 -15.23 -9.94
CA GLY A 106 -2.10 -16.24 -10.36
C GLY A 106 -2.32 -16.67 -11.81
N LEU A 107 -3.56 -16.96 -12.19
CA LEU A 107 -3.91 -17.30 -13.57
C LEU A 107 -3.60 -16.16 -14.53
N HIS A 108 -3.94 -14.91 -14.18
CA HIS A 108 -3.61 -13.74 -14.97
C HIS A 108 -2.11 -13.60 -15.21
N ALA A 109 -1.29 -13.84 -14.18
CA ALA A 109 0.16 -13.79 -14.31
C ALA A 109 0.72 -14.91 -15.20
N LEU A 110 0.08 -16.08 -15.24
CA LEU A 110 0.49 -17.21 -16.09
C LEU A 110 0.04 -17.06 -17.55
N THR A 111 -1.14 -16.47 -17.79
CA THR A 111 -1.66 -16.27 -19.15
C THR A 111 -1.11 -15.04 -19.84
N GLY A 112 -0.53 -14.09 -19.09
CA GLY A 112 -0.08 -12.82 -19.64
C GLY A 112 -1.24 -11.98 -20.20
N ALA A 113 -2.46 -12.19 -19.70
CA ALA A 113 -3.62 -11.41 -20.12
C ALA A 113 -3.39 -9.91 -19.85
N PRO A 114 -3.91 -9.02 -20.71
CA PRO A 114 -3.77 -7.58 -20.48
C PRO A 114 -4.61 -7.15 -19.27
N ASP A 115 -3.99 -6.41 -18.35
CA ASP A 115 -4.70 -5.77 -17.25
C ASP A 115 -5.73 -4.76 -17.77
N HIS A 116 -6.87 -4.65 -17.07
CA HIS A 116 -7.87 -3.63 -17.40
C HIS A 116 -7.35 -2.20 -17.17
N VAL A 117 -6.50 -2.03 -16.15
CA VAL A 117 -5.85 -0.75 -15.85
C VAL A 117 -4.42 -0.82 -16.35
N GLN A 118 -4.14 -0.10 -17.43
CA GLN A 118 -2.80 -0.02 -18.00
C GLN A 118 -2.01 1.11 -17.35
N PRO A 119 -0.76 0.88 -16.90
CA PRO A 119 0.08 1.96 -16.43
C PRO A 119 0.33 2.94 -17.58
N ALA A 120 0.48 4.22 -17.25
CA ALA A 120 0.93 5.20 -18.22
C ALA A 120 2.39 4.91 -18.60
N ILE A 121 2.59 4.19 -19.70
CA ILE A 121 3.91 3.99 -20.31
C ILE A 121 4.13 5.15 -21.28
N ALA A 122 5.34 5.71 -21.29
CA ALA A 122 5.70 6.70 -22.31
C ALA A 122 5.52 6.06 -23.70
N ARG A 123 4.79 6.75 -24.60
CA ARG A 123 4.71 6.29 -25.98
C ARG A 123 6.13 6.20 -26.52
N PRO A 124 6.49 5.13 -27.25
CA PRO A 124 7.79 5.09 -27.91
C PRO A 124 7.92 6.33 -28.80
N PRO A 125 9.13 6.90 -28.92
CA PRO A 125 9.35 8.03 -29.81
C PRO A 125 8.92 7.65 -31.25
N PRO A 126 8.49 8.63 -32.06
CA PRO A 126 8.17 8.35 -33.46
C PRO A 126 9.39 7.74 -34.16
N LEU A 127 9.14 6.87 -35.14
CA LEU A 127 10.19 6.22 -35.91
C LEU A 127 10.99 7.27 -36.71
N ASP A 128 12.31 7.09 -36.76
CA ASP A 128 13.21 7.80 -37.68
C ASP A 128 12.94 7.37 -39.14
N ASP A 129 13.20 8.24 -40.10
CA ASP A 129 13.13 8.00 -41.55
C ASP A 129 13.83 6.70 -41.98
N ALA A 130 14.98 6.36 -41.38
CA ALA A 130 15.67 5.09 -41.67
C ALA A 130 14.92 3.86 -41.12
N GLN A 131 14.18 4.01 -40.03
CA GLN A 131 13.33 2.96 -39.47
C GLN A 131 12.04 2.82 -40.30
N LEU A 132 11.45 3.93 -40.74
CA LEU A 132 10.28 3.93 -41.63
C LEU A 132 10.59 3.23 -42.96
N ARG A 133 11.74 3.51 -43.58
CA ARG A 133 12.16 2.82 -44.81
C ARG A 133 12.33 1.32 -44.62
N ARG A 134 12.92 0.89 -43.49
CA ARG A 134 13.05 -0.54 -43.18
C ARG A 134 11.70 -1.19 -42.92
N ALA A 135 10.79 -0.52 -42.23
CA ALA A 135 9.44 -1.01 -41.99
C ALA A 135 8.65 -1.18 -43.30
N ALA A 136 8.73 -0.20 -44.21
CA ALA A 136 8.11 -0.28 -45.54
C ALA A 136 8.62 -1.48 -46.35
N GLN A 137 9.94 -1.67 -46.41
CA GLN A 137 10.55 -2.82 -47.08
C GLN A 137 10.09 -4.17 -46.48
N LEU A 138 9.92 -4.24 -45.15
CA LEU A 138 9.44 -5.45 -44.49
C LEU A 138 7.95 -5.72 -44.76
N CYS A 139 7.14 -4.68 -44.88
CA CYS A 139 5.73 -4.77 -45.25
C CYS A 139 5.56 -5.29 -46.68
N ASP A 140 6.31 -4.71 -47.62
CA ASP A 140 6.32 -5.11 -49.02
C ASP A 140 6.76 -6.58 -49.16
N ALA A 141 7.81 -6.99 -48.44
CA ALA A 141 8.31 -8.36 -48.46
C ALA A 141 7.32 -9.39 -47.91
N GLN A 142 6.46 -9.00 -46.97
CA GLN A 142 5.47 -9.89 -46.36
C GLN A 142 4.11 -9.88 -47.08
N ASN A 143 3.96 -9.09 -48.15
CA ASN A 143 2.66 -8.80 -48.78
C ASN A 143 1.58 -8.44 -47.75
N ALA A 144 2.00 -7.83 -46.63
CA ALA A 144 1.11 -7.45 -45.54
C ALA A 144 0.53 -6.08 -45.88
N ASP A 145 -0.78 -5.94 -45.77
CA ASP A 145 -1.47 -4.69 -46.02
C ASP A 145 -1.22 -3.73 -44.84
N CYS A 146 -0.06 -3.07 -44.86
CA CYS A 146 0.43 -2.19 -43.80
C CYS A 146 -0.17 -0.76 -43.87
N ALA A 147 -1.22 -0.56 -44.66
CA ALA A 147 -1.94 0.70 -44.74
C ALA A 147 -2.80 0.92 -43.48
N ALA A 148 -2.19 1.55 -42.47
CA ALA A 148 -2.77 2.56 -41.59
C ALA A 148 -4.29 2.47 -41.28
N GLN A 149 -4.64 1.80 -40.17
CA GLN A 149 -5.65 2.37 -39.28
C GLN A 149 -5.00 3.57 -38.57
N GLN A 150 -5.09 4.75 -39.21
CA GLN A 150 -4.77 6.05 -38.61
C GLN A 150 -5.91 6.51 -37.69
#